data_AF-A0A0M9DTM7-F1
#
_entry.id   AF-A0A0M9DTM7-F1
#
_cell.length_a   1.000
_cell.length_b   1.000
_cell.length_c   1.000
_cell.angle_alpha   90.00
_cell.angle_beta   90.00
_cell.angle_gamma   90.00
#
_symmetry.space_group_name_H-M   'P 1'
#
loop_
_entity.id
_entity.type
_entity.pdbx_description
1 polymer ?
#
loop_
_entity_poly.entity_id
_entity_poly.type
_entity_poly.pdbx_seq_one_letter_code
_entity_poly.pdbx_strand_id
1 'polypeptide(L)'
;MKNIVLFFVVALSLNFSKVENPNLSLLITRTVAIDSMTQKIILRVKNTSNKEIKFLTWSCSNTELFVTNNDELVILKFPCDKNSSEIVKLPAGKSKTFTIEVKKAKREISKFKIGFLCVEIPETKMTRTSEIWSKEIQF
;
A
#
# COMPACT_ATOMS: atom_id res chain seq x y z
N MET A 1 -49.92 -2.25 -25.17
CA MET A 1 -48.93 -2.55 -24.11
C MET A 1 -47.62 -2.94 -24.77
N LYS A 2 -46.60 -2.08 -24.72
CA LYS A 2 -45.22 -2.38 -25.15
C LYS A 2 -44.27 -1.62 -24.22
N ASN A 3 -43.79 -2.32 -23.19
CA ASN A 3 -42.66 -1.91 -22.37
C ASN A 3 -41.40 -2.39 -23.10
N ILE A 4 -40.51 -1.49 -23.51
CA ILE A 4 -39.11 -1.85 -23.69
C ILE A 4 -38.28 -0.75 -23.05
N VAL A 5 -37.74 -1.15 -21.90
CA VAL A 5 -36.81 -0.45 -21.03
C VAL A 5 -35.61 0.01 -21.87
N LEU A 6 -35.46 1.33 -22.00
CA LEU A 6 -34.26 1.93 -22.54
C LEU A 6 -33.13 1.64 -21.54
N PHE A 7 -32.31 0.64 -21.87
CA PHE A 7 -31.15 0.25 -21.10
C PHE A 7 -30.25 1.48 -20.93
N PHE A 8 -30.24 2.01 -19.72
CA PHE A 8 -29.32 3.02 -19.22
C PHE A 8 -27.92 2.37 -19.14
N VAL A 9 -27.29 2.14 -20.29
CA VAL A 9 -25.86 1.84 -20.39
C VAL A 9 -25.11 3.16 -20.21
N VAL A 10 -25.37 3.85 -19.10
CA VAL A 10 -24.30 4.57 -18.43
C VAL A 10 -23.50 3.46 -17.78
N ALA A 11 -22.67 2.83 -18.62
CA ALA A 11 -21.51 2.12 -18.14
C ALA A 11 -20.78 3.14 -17.29
N LEU A 12 -21.02 3.05 -15.99
CA LEU A 12 -20.11 3.43 -14.93
C LEU A 12 -18.77 2.79 -15.32
N SER A 13 -18.03 3.47 -16.20
CA SER A 13 -16.59 3.47 -16.17
C SER A 13 -16.22 4.13 -14.84
N LEU A 14 -16.47 3.40 -13.75
CA LEU A 14 -15.73 3.50 -12.51
C LEU A 14 -14.32 3.06 -12.89
N ASN A 15 -13.64 3.95 -13.60
CA ASN A 15 -12.21 4.06 -13.52
C ASN A 15 -11.97 4.28 -12.03
N PHE A 16 -11.71 3.20 -11.30
CA PHE A 16 -11.03 3.27 -10.02
C PHE A 16 -9.63 3.82 -10.34
N SER A 17 -9.58 5.13 -10.63
CA SER A 17 -8.38 5.93 -10.58
C SER A 17 -7.93 5.83 -9.14
N LYS A 18 -7.06 4.86 -8.88
CA LYS A 18 -6.36 4.68 -7.62
C LYS A 18 -5.84 6.05 -7.22
N VAL A 19 -6.41 6.62 -6.17
CA VAL A 19 -5.99 7.91 -5.65
C VAL A 19 -4.50 7.74 -5.31
N GLU A 20 -3.66 8.57 -5.90
CA GLU A 20 -2.22 8.60 -5.65
C GLU A 20 -1.97 9.66 -4.58
N ASN A 21 -1.23 9.34 -3.51
CA ASN A 21 -1.00 10.32 -2.45
C ASN A 21 0.11 11.26 -2.94
N PRO A 22 -0.17 12.53 -3.28
CA PRO A 22 0.88 13.42 -3.78
C PRO A 22 1.96 13.69 -2.71
N ASN A 23 1.66 13.42 -1.45
CA ASN A 23 2.51 13.70 -0.30
C ASN A 23 3.40 12.52 0.11
N LEU A 24 3.19 11.33 -0.45
CA LEU A 24 3.99 10.13 -0.16
C LEU A 24 4.44 9.43 -1.43
N SER A 25 5.75 9.19 -1.55
CA SER A 25 6.30 8.35 -2.60
C SER A 25 6.81 7.02 -2.02
N LEU A 26 6.41 5.91 -2.63
CA LEU A 26 6.96 4.59 -2.35
C LEU A 26 8.03 4.23 -3.39
N LEU A 27 9.12 3.63 -2.94
CA LEU A 27 10.20 3.12 -3.79
C LEU A 27 10.63 1.73 -3.30
N ILE A 28 10.72 0.77 -4.22
CA ILE A 28 11.42 -0.50 -3.95
C ILE A 28 12.91 -0.19 -4.05
N THR A 29 13.63 -0.29 -2.93
CA THR A 29 15.07 -0.01 -2.91
C THR A 29 15.89 -1.26 -3.19
N ARG A 30 15.42 -2.42 -2.72
CA ARG A 30 16.14 -3.68 -2.89
C ARG A 30 15.20 -4.88 -2.76
N THR A 31 15.47 -5.89 -3.56
CA THR A 31 14.87 -7.22 -3.42
C THR A 31 15.98 -8.23 -3.15
N VAL A 32 15.80 -9.08 -2.15
CA VAL A 32 16.75 -10.13 -1.77
C VAL A 32 16.02 -11.46 -1.78
N ALA A 33 16.49 -12.41 -2.58
CA ALA A 33 15.97 -13.77 -2.53
C ALA A 33 16.37 -14.44 -1.22
N ILE A 34 15.39 -15.00 -0.51
CA ILE A 34 15.63 -15.86 0.66
C ILE A 34 15.73 -17.31 0.18
N ASP A 35 14.78 -17.71 -0.67
CA ASP A 35 14.75 -19.01 -1.32
C ASP A 35 14.08 -18.88 -2.72
N SER A 36 13.85 -20.00 -3.40
CA SER A 36 13.26 -20.02 -4.75
C SER A 36 11.85 -19.41 -4.85
N MET A 37 11.11 -19.38 -3.74
CA MET A 37 9.71 -18.94 -3.62
C MET A 37 9.54 -17.77 -2.65
N THR A 38 10.56 -17.36 -1.91
CA THR A 38 10.45 -16.29 -0.90
C THR A 38 11.46 -15.17 -1.17
N GLN A 39 10.98 -13.93 -1.10
CA GLN A 39 11.80 -12.73 -1.31
C GLN A 39 11.56 -11.71 -0.21
N LYS A 40 12.64 -11.09 0.25
CA LYS A 40 12.61 -9.92 1.13
C LYS A 40 12.66 -8.67 0.28
N ILE A 41 11.68 -7.80 0.44
CA ILE A 41 11.58 -6.53 -0.29
C ILE A 41 11.77 -5.39 0.69
N ILE A 42 12.80 -4.58 0.43
CA ILE A 42 13.09 -3.36 1.17
C ILE A 42 12.44 -2.20 0.42
N LEU A 43 11.60 -1.47 1.15
CA LEU A 43 10.76 -0.40 0.64
C LEU A 43 11.13 0.89 1.36
N ARG A 44 11.14 2.00 0.63
CA ARG A 44 11.34 3.34 1.19
C ARG A 44 10.11 4.18 0.91
N VAL A 45 9.43 4.58 1.98
CA VAL A 45 8.34 5.56 1.93
C VAL A 45 8.95 6.92 2.24
N LYS A 46 8.85 7.87 1.31
CA LYS A 46 9.35 9.24 1.48
C LYS A 46 8.16 10.20 1.53
N ASN A 47 8.18 11.09 2.52
CA ASN A 47 7.30 12.23 2.57
C ASN A 47 7.80 13.29 1.58
N THR A 48 7.02 13.51 0.52
CA THR A 48 7.27 14.49 -0.54
C THR A 48 6.60 15.84 -0.25
N SER A 49 5.76 15.92 0.78
CA SER A 49 5.16 17.19 1.20
C SER A 49 6.13 18.05 2.01
N ASN A 50 5.70 19.29 2.25
CA ASN A 50 6.37 20.27 3.10
C ASN A 50 5.94 20.20 4.59
N LYS A 51 5.04 19.29 4.96
CA LYS A 51 4.53 19.12 6.34
C LYS A 51 4.88 17.75 6.92
N GLU A 52 4.76 17.58 8.23
CA GLU A 52 4.86 16.25 8.86
C GLU A 52 3.61 15.42 8.50
N ILE A 53 3.83 14.17 8.13
CA ILE A 53 2.74 13.21 7.91
C ILE A 53 2.71 12.24 9.09
N LYS A 54 1.52 12.06 9.66
CA LYS A 54 1.27 11.11 10.73
C LYS A 54 0.41 10.00 10.19
N PHE A 55 0.76 8.75 10.44
CA PHE A 55 -0.07 7.61 10.04
C PHE A 55 -0.06 6.52 11.10
N LEU A 56 -1.16 5.78 11.15
CA LEU A 56 -1.30 4.63 12.02
C LEU A 56 -0.56 3.42 11.44
N THR A 57 0.13 2.72 12.33
CA THR A 57 0.70 1.39 12.08
C THR A 57 0.44 0.48 13.28
N TRP A 58 1.02 -0.70 13.21
CA TRP A 58 1.00 -1.77 14.18
C TRP A 58 2.44 -1.98 14.68
N SER A 59 2.62 -2.10 15.99
CA SER A 59 3.93 -2.07 16.67
C SER A 59 4.89 -3.17 16.23
N CYS A 60 4.36 -4.33 15.84
CA CYS A 60 5.16 -5.53 15.58
C CYS A 60 4.97 -6.16 14.20
N SER A 61 3.98 -5.72 13.44
CA SER A 61 3.81 -6.06 12.03
C SER A 61 3.51 -4.79 11.30
N ASN A 62 4.24 -4.47 10.24
CA ASN A 62 3.87 -3.36 9.36
C ASN A 62 3.35 -3.89 8.02
N THR A 63 3.13 -5.20 7.91
CA THR A 63 2.82 -5.88 6.65
C THR A 63 1.42 -5.52 6.16
N GLU A 64 0.53 -5.13 7.07
CA GLU A 64 -0.83 -4.66 6.82
C GLU A 64 -0.84 -3.30 6.11
N LEU A 65 0.26 -2.54 6.18
CA LEU A 65 0.42 -1.31 5.42
C LEU A 65 0.74 -1.59 3.95
N PHE A 66 0.92 -2.84 3.53
CA PHE A 66 1.33 -3.15 2.16
C PHE A 66 0.33 -4.04 1.46
N VAL A 67 0.13 -3.77 0.17
CA VAL A 67 -0.72 -4.56 -0.72
C VAL A 67 0.01 -4.84 -2.02
N THR A 68 -0.36 -5.90 -2.72
CA THR A 68 0.13 -6.21 -4.06
C THR A 68 -1.03 -6.25 -5.03
N ASN A 69 -0.78 -5.92 -6.30
CA ASN A 69 -1.76 -6.10 -7.38
C ASN A 69 -1.66 -7.47 -8.05
N ASN A 70 -0.70 -8.30 -7.65
CA ASN A 70 -0.44 -9.61 -8.20
C ASN A 70 -0.92 -10.65 -7.17
N ASP A 71 -1.90 -11.45 -7.57
CA ASP A 71 -2.54 -12.51 -6.78
C ASP A 71 -1.65 -13.75 -6.60
N GLU A 72 -0.64 -13.91 -7.44
CA GLU A 72 0.41 -14.94 -7.29
C GLU A 72 1.49 -14.54 -6.26
N LEU A 73 1.38 -13.34 -5.68
CA LEU A 73 2.22 -12.86 -4.58
C LEU A 73 1.43 -12.71 -3.30
N VAL A 74 1.93 -13.34 -2.24
CA VAL A 74 1.38 -13.20 -0.90
C VAL A 74 2.38 -12.46 -0.03
N ILE A 75 1.99 -11.31 0.52
CA ILE A 75 2.77 -10.65 1.56
C ILE A 75 2.63 -11.49 2.83
N LEU A 76 3.74 -12.02 3.32
CA LEU A 76 3.77 -12.86 4.50
C LEU A 76 3.52 -12.00 5.74
N LYS A 77 2.49 -12.38 6.51
CA LYS A 77 2.18 -11.79 7.81
C LYS A 77 2.89 -12.61 8.88
N PHE A 78 3.64 -11.95 9.74
CA PHE A 78 4.26 -12.59 10.88
C PHE A 78 3.32 -12.51 12.08
N PRO A 79 3.00 -13.64 12.75
CA PRO A 79 2.21 -13.61 13.96
C PRO A 79 2.96 -12.79 15.01
N CYS A 80 2.20 -11.98 15.73
CA CYS A 80 2.72 -11.18 16.82
C CYS A 80 1.73 -11.17 17.97
N ASP A 81 2.21 -11.60 19.14
CA ASP A 81 1.39 -11.76 20.34
C ASP A 81 0.96 -10.44 20.98
N LYS A 82 1.73 -9.36 20.73
CA LYS A 82 1.49 -8.03 21.27
C LYS A 82 1.48 -6.99 20.17
N ASN A 83 0.39 -6.96 19.42
CA ASN A 83 0.18 -5.93 18.43
C ASN A 83 -0.62 -4.77 19.01
N SER A 84 -0.06 -3.56 18.98
CA SER A 84 -0.72 -2.33 19.41
C SER A 84 -0.63 -1.29 18.31
N SER A 85 -1.66 -0.46 18.19
CA SER A 85 -1.63 0.62 17.21
C SER A 85 -0.62 1.70 17.63
N GLU A 86 0.19 2.14 16.69
CA GLU A 86 1.21 3.17 16.88
C GLU A 86 1.08 4.28 15.86
N ILE A 87 1.37 5.52 16.29
CA ILE A 87 1.43 6.67 15.39
C ILE A 87 2.87 6.85 14.93
N VAL A 88 3.10 6.68 13.62
CA VAL A 88 4.37 7.03 13.00
C VAL A 88 4.32 8.46 12.53
N LYS A 89 5.31 9.24 12.94
CA LYS A 89 5.56 10.59 12.44
C LYS A 89 6.64 10.53 11.36
N LEU A 90 6.36 11.07 10.19
CA LEU A 90 7.29 11.16 9.08
C LEU A 90 7.50 12.63 8.70
N PRO A 91 8.60 13.26 9.13
CA PRO A 91 8.85 14.68 8.86
C PRO A 91 8.97 14.98 7.36
N ALA A 92 8.75 16.25 7.00
CA ALA A 92 8.85 16.75 5.63
C ALA A 92 10.19 16.38 4.98
N GLY A 93 10.14 15.87 3.74
CA GLY A 93 11.31 15.45 2.98
C GLY A 93 12.05 14.20 3.52
N LYS A 94 11.64 13.66 4.67
CA LYS A 94 12.27 12.46 5.27
C LYS A 94 11.63 11.19 4.74
N SER A 95 12.30 10.08 5.00
CA SER A 95 11.88 8.76 4.55
C SER A 95 11.97 7.73 5.66
N LYS A 96 11.07 6.75 5.64
CA LYS A 96 11.12 5.57 6.49
C LYS A 96 11.31 4.33 5.61
N THR A 97 12.19 3.45 6.06
CA THR A 97 12.44 2.17 5.41
C THR A 97 11.57 1.11 6.07
N PHE A 98 10.94 0.28 5.25
CA PHE A 98 10.19 -0.89 5.66
C PHE A 98 10.78 -2.11 4.99
N THR A 99 10.59 -3.25 5.63
CA THR A 99 10.94 -4.53 5.03
C THR A 99 9.74 -5.45 5.12
N ILE A 100 9.37 -6.04 3.99
CA ILE A 100 8.33 -7.05 3.92
C ILE A 100 8.91 -8.32 3.31
N GLU A 101 8.30 -9.45 3.62
CA GLU A 101 8.58 -10.72 2.96
C GLU A 101 7.38 -11.09 2.10
N VAL A 102 7.67 -11.52 0.87
CA VAL A 102 6.66 -11.97 -0.07
C VAL A 102 6.96 -13.41 -0.48
N LYS A 103 5.90 -14.20 -0.57
CA LYS A 103 5.96 -15.57 -1.05
C LYS A 103 5.25 -15.67 -2.39
N LYS A 104 5.92 -16.30 -3.34
CA LYS A 104 5.41 -16.58 -4.66
C LYS A 104 4.55 -17.84 -4.64
N ALA A 105 3.46 -17.85 -5.41
CA ALA A 105 2.70 -19.07 -5.69
C ALA A 105 3.40 -19.94 -6.75
N LYS A 106 4.15 -19.32 -7.67
CA LYS A 106 4.88 -19.97 -8.77
C LYS A 106 6.33 -19.47 -8.82
N ARG A 107 7.24 -20.25 -9.43
CA ARG A 107 8.67 -19.89 -9.53
C ARG A 107 8.89 -18.62 -10.33
N GLU A 108 8.17 -18.49 -11.44
CA GLU A 108 8.13 -17.30 -12.26
C GLU A 108 6.96 -16.42 -11.82
N ILE A 109 7.23 -15.12 -11.64
CA ILE A 109 6.19 -14.12 -11.45
C ILE A 109 6.36 -13.08 -12.53
N SER A 110 5.23 -12.73 -13.14
CA SER A 110 5.08 -11.54 -13.95
C SER A 110 5.33 -10.24 -13.14
N LYS A 111 5.34 -9.10 -13.83
CA LYS A 111 5.52 -7.78 -13.21
C LYS A 111 4.50 -7.58 -12.08
N PHE A 112 4.93 -7.04 -10.94
CA PHE A 112 4.07 -6.75 -9.80
C PHE A 112 4.30 -5.34 -9.26
N LYS A 113 3.33 -4.87 -8.49
CA LYS A 113 3.31 -3.57 -7.84
C LYS A 113 3.09 -3.75 -6.36
N ILE A 114 3.75 -2.93 -5.56
CA ILE A 114 3.48 -2.85 -4.12
C ILE A 114 2.85 -1.51 -3.82
N GLY A 115 1.77 -1.55 -3.05
CA GLY A 115 1.14 -0.39 -2.47
C GLY A 115 1.49 -0.16 -1.02
N PHE A 116 1.33 1.07 -0.58
CA PHE A 116 1.49 1.48 0.81
C PHE A 116 0.19 2.10 1.31
N LEU A 117 -0.58 1.34 2.08
CA LEU A 117 -1.81 1.81 2.71
C LEU A 117 -1.45 2.60 3.96
N CYS A 118 -1.88 3.85 4.02
CA CYS A 118 -1.73 4.66 5.22
C CYS A 118 -2.94 5.54 5.42
N VAL A 119 -3.51 5.46 6.62
CA VAL A 119 -4.51 6.41 7.09
C VAL A 119 -3.74 7.60 7.66
N GLU A 120 -3.71 8.71 6.91
CA GLU A 120 -3.15 9.97 7.41
C GLU A 120 -4.00 10.44 8.58
N ILE A 121 -3.36 10.76 9.70
CA ILE A 121 -4.00 11.40 10.84
C ILE A 121 -3.94 12.90 10.57
N PRO A 122 -5.07 13.56 10.26
CA PRO A 122 -5.05 14.98 9.96
C PRO A 122 -4.47 15.76 11.13
N GLU A 123 -3.61 16.73 10.82
CA GLU A 123 -3.09 17.66 11.81
C GLU A 123 -4.17 18.70 12.17
N THR A 124 -5.30 18.29 12.77
CA THR A 124 -6.25 19.20 13.44
C THR A 124 -7.35 18.44 14.15
N LYS A 125 -7.91 19.05 15.22
CA LYS A 125 -9.06 18.60 16.02
C LYS A 125 -9.98 17.62 15.26
N MET A 126 -9.87 16.33 15.59
CA MET A 126 -10.88 15.28 15.42
C MET A 126 -11.78 15.45 14.18
N THR A 127 -11.32 15.03 13.00
CA THR A 127 -12.25 14.67 11.91
C THR A 127 -11.65 13.49 11.14
N ARG A 128 -12.42 12.40 11.01
CA ARG A 128 -11.96 11.05 10.69
C ARG A 128 -12.21 10.77 9.21
N THR A 129 -11.16 10.58 8.41
CA THR A 129 -11.26 10.03 7.04
C THR A 129 -10.08 9.09 6.80
N SER A 130 -10.37 7.87 6.32
CA SER A 130 -9.37 6.83 6.01
C SER A 130 -9.25 6.62 4.50
N GLU A 131 -8.03 6.70 3.95
CA GLU A 131 -7.73 6.43 2.53
C GLU A 131 -6.58 5.40 2.37
N ILE A 132 -6.54 4.71 1.22
CA ILE A 132 -5.74 3.51 0.90
C ILE A 132 -4.91 3.80 -0.37
N TRP A 133 -3.57 3.57 -0.39
CA TRP A 133 -2.66 4.04 -1.49
C TRP A 133 -1.75 2.95 -2.11
N SER A 134 -1.41 3.03 -3.41
CA SER A 134 -0.42 2.11 -4.04
C SER A 134 0.31 2.65 -5.28
N LYS A 135 1.54 2.17 -5.58
CA LYS A 135 2.36 2.66 -6.72
C LYS A 135 2.81 1.55 -7.69
N GLU A 136 2.87 1.87 -8.99
CA GLU A 136 3.30 1.01 -10.09
C GLU A 136 4.79 1.21 -10.45
N ILE A 137 5.50 0.11 -10.76
CA ILE A 137 6.86 0.16 -11.32
C ILE A 137 6.93 -0.79 -12.53
N GLN A 138 7.46 -0.30 -13.65
CA GLN A 138 7.71 -1.08 -14.87
C GLN A 138 9.21 -1.42 -14.99
N PHE A 139 9.50 -2.70 -15.15
CA PHE A 139 10.74 -3.25 -15.74
C PHE A 139 10.30 -4.24 -16.80
#